data_AF-A0A024H2W6-F1
#
_entry.id   AF-A0A024H2W6-F1
#
_cell.length_a   1.000
_cell.length_b   1.000
_cell.length_c   1.000
_cell.angle_alpha   90.00
_cell.angle_beta   90.00
_cell.angle_gamma   90.00
#
_symmetry.space_group_name_H-M   'P 1'
#
loop_
_entity.id
_entity.type
_entity.pdbx_description
1 polymer ?
#
loop_
_entity_poly.entity_id
_entity_poly.type
_entity_poly.pdbx_seq_one_letter_code
_entity_poly.pdbx_strand_id
1 'polypeptide(L)' 'MSLGEGAITLDELVAQDHQNLALVFGTEGEGLRPETDQALDARVTIPMMNGVDSLNVAASSAVAFYATR' A
#
# COMPACT_ATOMS: atom_id res chain seq x y z
N MET A 1 1.41 12.19 -5.72
CA MET A 1 -0.04 11.94 -5.52
C MET A 1 -0.24 11.62 -4.05
N SER A 2 -1.06 12.39 -3.35
CA SER A 2 -1.47 12.04 -1.99
C SER A 2 -2.13 10.66 -2.04
N LEU A 3 -1.72 9.75 -1.15
CA LEU A 3 -2.52 8.55 -0.86
C LEU A 3 -3.96 9.02 -0.65
N GLY A 4 -4.89 8.43 -1.41
CA GLY A 4 -6.26 8.93 -1.50
C GLY A 4 -6.91 9.08 -0.13
N GLU A 5 -7.87 10.00 -0.05
CA GLU A 5 -8.75 10.16 1.11
C GLU A 5 -9.33 8.79 1.50
N GLY A 6 -9.11 8.37 2.76
CA GLY A 6 -9.59 7.07 3.26
C GLY A 6 -8.63 5.88 3.15
N ALA A 7 -7.34 6.09 2.86
CA ALA A 7 -6.35 5.02 2.97
C ALA A 7 -6.18 4.55 4.44
N ILE A 8 -6.09 3.23 4.65
CA ILE A 8 -5.75 2.63 5.95
C ILE A 8 -4.25 2.40 6.04
N THR A 9 -3.73 2.26 7.25
CA THR A 9 -2.34 1.88 7.50
C THR A 9 -2.11 0.39 7.24
N LEU A 10 -0.85 0.01 6.99
CA LEU A 10 -0.47 -1.39 6.86
C LEU A 10 -0.78 -2.19 8.13
N ASP A 11 -0.63 -1.59 9.32
CA ASP A 11 -0.97 -2.25 10.58
C ASP A 11 -2.48 -2.52 10.69
N GLU A 12 -3.32 -1.58 10.25
CA GLU A 12 -4.78 -1.78 10.19
C GLU A 12 -5.18 -2.85 9.18
N LEU A 13 -4.47 -2.96 8.04
CA LEU A 13 -4.69 -4.05 7.09
C LEU A 13 -4.35 -5.41 7.72
N VAL A 14 -3.20 -5.51 8.38
CA VAL A 14 -2.74 -6.74 9.04
C VAL A 14 -3.72 -7.18 10.13
N ALA A 15 -4.26 -6.24 10.91
CA ALA A 15 -5.24 -6.53 11.94
C ALA A 15 -6.57 -7.12 11.41
N GLN A 16 -6.87 -6.96 10.12
CA GLN A 16 -8.07 -7.53 9.50
C GLN A 16 -7.95 -9.02 9.16
N ASP A 17 -6.74 -9.59 9.17
CA ASP A 17 -6.47 -11.04 9.02
C ASP A 17 -7.16 -11.69 7.81
N HIS A 18 -7.02 -11.06 6.64
CA HIS A 18 -7.64 -11.53 5.39
C HIS A 18 -7.08 -12.88 4.93
N GLN A 19 -7.94 -13.90 4.78
CA GLN A 19 -7.53 -15.22 4.31
C GLN A 19 -7.04 -15.24 2.85
N ASN A 20 -7.58 -14.36 2.00
CA ASN A 20 -7.23 -14.27 0.57
C ASN A 20 -6.88 -12.81 0.25
N LEU A 21 -5.61 -12.45 0.40
CA LEU A 21 -5.14 -11.09 0.19
C LEU A 21 -4.36 -10.98 -1.13
N ALA A 22 -4.81 -10.09 -2.01
CA ALA A 22 -4.08 -9.69 -3.20
C ALA A 22 -3.50 -8.28 -2.99
N LEU A 23 -2.18 -8.15 -3.08
CA LEU A 23 -1.49 -6.87 -2.97
C LEU A 23 -1.09 -6.38 -4.36
N VAL A 24 -1.48 -5.14 -4.68
CA VAL A 24 -1.16 -4.50 -5.96
C VAL A 24 -0.24 -3.32 -5.69
N PHE A 25 0.92 -3.31 -6.34
CA PHE A 25 1.92 -2.27 -6.19
C PHE A 25 2.04 -1.44 -7.47
N GLY A 26 2.08 -0.12 -7.30
CA GLY A 26 2.33 0.82 -8.40
C GLY A 26 3.78 0.87 -8.83
N THR A 27 4.04 1.46 -10.00
CA THR A 27 5.40 1.73 -10.46
C THR A 27 5.96 3.00 -9.82
N GLU A 28 7.29 3.15 -9.85
CA GLU A 28 7.93 4.42 -9.47
C GLU A 28 7.40 5.57 -10.34
N GLY A 29 7.13 6.72 -9.73
CA GLY A 29 6.56 7.90 -10.40
C GLY A 29 5.03 7.93 -10.35
N GLU A 30 4.37 7.44 -11.40
CA GLU A 30 2.92 7.53 -11.59
C GLU A 30 2.12 6.55 -10.70
N GLY A 31 2.77 5.63 -9.98
CA GLY A 31 2.09 4.70 -9.09
C GLY A 31 1.18 3.72 -9.86
N LEU A 32 -0.11 3.69 -9.50
CA LEU A 32 -1.10 2.81 -10.14
C LEU A 32 -1.81 3.54 -11.28
N ARG A 33 -2.14 2.79 -12.33
CA ARG A 33 -3.06 3.30 -13.36
C ARG A 33 -4.42 3.61 -12.73
N PRO A 34 -5.11 4.70 -13.14
CA PRO A 34 -6.40 5.08 -12.56
C PRO A 34 -7.44 3.96 -12.58
N GLU A 35 -7.51 3.18 -13.66
CA GLU A 35 -8.47 2.07 -13.76
C GLU A 35 -8.14 0.92 -12.79
N THR A 36 -6.85 0.72 -12.50
CA THR A 36 -6.41 -0.25 -11.50
C THR A 36 -6.75 0.23 -10.10
N ASP A 37 -6.47 1.50 -9.79
CA ASP A 37 -6.77 2.11 -8.49
C ASP A 37 -8.29 2.14 -8.17
N GLN A 38 -9.13 2.31 -9.18
CA GLN A 38 -10.60 2.23 -9.03
C GLN A 38 -11.11 0.81 -8.75
N ALA A 39 -10.36 -0.23 -9.11
CA ALA A 39 -10.75 -1.62 -8.91
C ALA A 39 -10.31 -2.19 -7.55
N LEU A 40 -9.55 -1.43 -6.75
CA LEU A 40 -9.07 -1.87 -5.45
C LEU A 40 -10.13 -1.69 -4.37
N ASP A 41 -10.27 -2.70 -3.50
CA ASP A 41 -11.17 -2.64 -2.35
C ASP A 41 -10.70 -1.65 -1.27
N ALA A 42 -9.38 -1.47 -1.17
CA ALA A 42 -8.76 -0.58 -0.19
C ALA A 42 -7.45 0.01 -0.71
N ARG A 43 -7.11 1.20 -0.20
CA ARG A 43 -5.79 1.81 -0.34
C ARG A 43 -5.06 1.68 0.99
N VAL A 44 -3.79 1.31 0.92
CA VAL A 44 -2.97 1.02 2.11
C VAL A 44 -1.72 1.87 2.07
N THR A 45 -1.36 2.46 3.20
CA THR A 45 -0.12 3.22 3.38
C THR A 45 0.79 2.57 4.41
N ILE A 46 2.10 2.65 4.16
CA ILE A 46 3.11 2.41 5.19
C ILE A 46 3.41 3.78 5.81
N PRO A 47 3.13 4.01 7.11
CA PRO A 47 3.43 5.29 7.74
C PRO A 47 4.92 5.62 7.64
N MET A 48 5.24 6.70 6.93
CA MET A 48 6.61 7.18 6.81
C MET A 48 6.97 8.09 7.99
N MET A 49 8.25 8.10 8.37
CA MET A 49 8.79 8.97 9.42
C MET A 49 9.94 9.82 8.87
N ASN A 50 10.33 10.86 9.62
CA ASN A 50 11.52 11.68 9.34
C ASN A 50 11.51 12.38 7.98
N GLY A 51 10.33 12.76 7.48
CA GLY A 51 10.20 13.51 6.24
C GLY A 51 10.44 12.69 4.97
N VAL A 52 10.48 11.36 5.07
CA VAL A 52 10.45 10.47 3.91
C VAL A 52 9.04 10.47 3.32
N ASP A 53 8.91 10.72 2.03
CA ASP A 53 7.61 10.74 1.35
C ASP A 53 7.14 9.33 0.96
N SER A 54 8.05 8.50 0.44
CA SER A 54 7.76 7.13 0.03
C SER A 54 9.00 6.23 0.04
N LEU A 55 8.75 4.92 0.00
CA LEU A 55 9.76 3.90 -0.25
C LEU A 55 9.75 3.51 -1.74
N ASN A 56 10.85 2.97 -2.24
CA ASN A 56 10.83 2.31 -3.54
C ASN A 56 9.87 1.11 -3.53
N VAL A 57 9.41 0.69 -4.71
CA VAL A 57 8.39 -0.37 -4.85
C VAL A 57 8.85 -1.71 -4.26
N ALA A 58 10.13 -2.07 -4.44
CA ALA A 58 10.67 -3.32 -3.93
C ALA A 58 10.68 -3.35 -2.40
N ALA A 59 11.14 -2.29 -1.75
CA ALA A 59 11.13 -2.14 -0.29
C ALA A 59 9.70 -2.13 0.26
N SER A 60 8.78 -1.41 -0.41
CA SER A 60 7.36 -1.40 -0.04
C SER A 60 6.74 -2.80 -0.09
N SER A 61 7.02 -3.56 -1.16
CA SER A 61 6.54 -4.94 -1.30
C SER A 61 7.13 -5.88 -0.25
N ALA A 62 8.43 -5.75 0.05
CA ALA A 62 9.08 -6.59 1.06
C ALA A 62 8.49 -6.38 2.46
N VAL A 63 8.24 -5.11 2.84
CA VAL A 63 7.60 -4.77 4.12
C VAL A 63 6.16 -5.30 4.17
N ALA A 64 5.38 -5.06 3.11
CA ALA A 64 3.99 -5.51 3.06
C ALA A 64 3.87 -7.04 3.16
N PHE A 65 4.65 -7.79 2.36
CA PHE A 65 4.65 -9.26 2.43
C PHE A 65 5.10 -9.80 3.77
N TYR A 66 6.10 -9.17 4.41
CA TYR A 66 6.54 -9.60 5.74
C TYR A 66 5.48 -9.33 6.82
N ALA A 67 4.76 -8.22 6.71
CA ALA A 67 3.75 -7.83 7.68
C ALA A 67 2.48 -8.68 7.59
N THR A 68 2.07 -9.06 6.37
CA THR A 68 0.83 -9.83 6.10
C THR A 68 1.05 -11.35 6.04
N ARG A 69 2.10 -11.86 6.69
CA ARG A 69 2.47 -13.29 6.68
C ARG A 69 1.73 -14.11 7.73
#